data_AF-A0A2D5J3J1-F1
#
_entry.id   AF-A0A2D5J3J1-F1
#
_cell.length_a   1.000
_cell.length_b   1.000
_cell.length_c   1.000
_cell.angle_alpha   90.00
_cell.angle_beta   90.00
_cell.angle_gamma   90.00
#
_symmetry.space_group_name_H-M   'P 1'
#
loop_
_entity.id
_entity.type
_entity.pdbx_description
1 polymer ?
#
loop_
_entity_poly.entity_id
_entity_poly.type
_entity_poly.pdbx_seq_one_letter_code
_entity_poly.pdbx_strand_id
1 'polypeptide(L)'
;MEDHIGFFDIFWSIFWLFLMIAWFWVLIGVVTDIFRSKDMKGIAKALWVAFVILFPWLGVLAYLLFRGDKMEAHKVEDMHRIEAAQKDYIRSVATVSAADEIERLVKLKETGHLTEAEFAAQKAKVLGN
;
A
#
# COMPACT_ATOMS: atom_id res chain seq x y z
N MET A 1 -35.15 -2.82 -42.22
CA MET A 1 -35.48 -2.45 -40.84
C MET A 1 -34.38 -1.48 -40.44
N GLU A 2 -34.73 -0.22 -40.23
CA GLU A 2 -33.77 0.75 -39.69
C GLU A 2 -33.71 0.48 -38.19
N ASP A 3 -32.66 -0.21 -37.76
CA ASP A 3 -32.44 -0.54 -36.36
C ASP A 3 -32.02 0.77 -35.67
N HIS A 4 -33.01 1.53 -35.22
CA HIS A 4 -32.77 2.75 -34.45
C HIS A 4 -32.08 2.37 -33.14
N ILE A 5 -30.78 2.69 -33.03
CA ILE A 5 -30.01 2.48 -31.81
C ILE A 5 -30.64 3.33 -30.70
N GLY A 6 -31.36 2.67 -29.80
CA GLY A 6 -32.00 3.30 -28.66
C GLY A 6 -31.00 3.68 -27.57
N PHE A 7 -31.41 4.55 -26.66
CA PHE A 7 -30.63 4.88 -25.46
C PHE A 7 -30.19 3.61 -24.69
N PHE A 8 -31.07 2.61 -24.60
CA PHE A 8 -30.80 1.35 -23.93
C PHE A 8 -29.72 0.53 -24.63
N ASP A 9 -29.69 0.52 -25.97
CA ASP A 9 -28.67 -0.17 -26.76
C ASP A 9 -27.28 0.46 -26.55
N ILE A 10 -27.23 1.80 -26.49
CA ILE A 10 -25.99 2.53 -26.19
C ILE A 10 -25.52 2.23 -24.76
N PHE A 11 -26.40 2.35 -23.77
CA PHE A 11 -26.08 2.03 -22.38
C PHE A 11 -25.54 0.60 -22.25
N TRP A 12 -26.22 -0.38 -22.86
CA TRP A 12 -25.84 -1.78 -22.82
C TRP A 12 -24.49 -2.03 -23.50
N SER A 13 -24.22 -1.35 -24.62
CA SER A 13 -22.93 -1.43 -25.31
C SER A 13 -21.77 -0.92 -24.45
N ILE A 14 -21.96 0.21 -23.75
CA ILE A 14 -20.97 0.78 -22.84
C ILE A 14 -20.79 -0.14 -21.63
N PHE A 15 -21.88 -0.69 -21.10
CA PHE A 15 -21.82 -1.65 -20.00
C PHE A 15 -21.04 -2.91 -20.38
N TRP A 16 -21.28 -3.48 -21.56
CA TRP A 16 -20.50 -4.60 -22.08
C TRP A 16 -19.02 -4.26 -22.30
N LEU A 17 -18.72 -3.07 -22.83
CA LEU A 17 -17.36 -2.58 -22.97
C LEU A 17 -16.67 -2.45 -21.61
N PHE A 18 -17.37 -1.89 -20.62
CA PHE A 18 -16.89 -1.80 -19.24
C PHE A 18 -16.61 -3.18 -18.66
N LEU A 19 -17.55 -4.14 -18.80
CA LEU A 19 -17.35 -5.51 -18.32
C LEU A 19 -16.18 -6.20 -19.00
N MET A 20 -15.98 -5.98 -20.29
CA MET A 20 -14.82 -6.51 -21.02
C MET A 20 -13.51 -5.94 -20.48
N ILE A 21 -13.44 -4.62 -20.25
CA ILE A 21 -12.25 -3.98 -19.66
C ILE A 21 -12.01 -4.47 -18.23
N ALA A 22 -13.06 -4.48 -17.41
CA ALA A 22 -13.01 -4.98 -16.03
C ALA A 22 -12.57 -6.44 -15.98
N TRP A 23 -13.00 -7.26 -16.95
CA TRP A 23 -12.58 -8.66 -17.07
C TRP A 23 -11.07 -8.80 -17.29
N PHE A 24 -10.49 -7.99 -18.19
CA PHE A 24 -9.03 -7.97 -18.37
C PHE A 24 -8.29 -7.51 -17.11
N TRP A 25 -8.82 -6.53 -16.38
CA TRP A 25 -8.26 -6.10 -15.10
C TRP A 25 -8.24 -7.23 -14.06
N VAL A 26 -9.31 -8.01 -13.96
CA VAL A 26 -9.37 -9.19 -13.08
C VAL A 26 -8.33 -10.22 -13.50
N LEU A 27 -8.20 -10.51 -14.79
CA LEU A 27 -7.23 -11.47 -15.31
C LEU A 27 -5.80 -11.03 -14.99
N ILE A 28 -5.45 -9.77 -15.24
CA ILE A 28 -4.15 -9.19 -14.88
C ILE A 28 -3.93 -9.30 -13.37
N GLY A 29 -4.92 -8.94 -12.54
CA GLY A 29 -4.83 -9.03 -11.09
C GLY A 29 -4.51 -10.44 -10.59
N VAL A 30 -5.22 -11.46 -11.11
CA VAL A 30 -4.96 -12.87 -10.78
C VAL A 30 -3.57 -13.29 -11.22
N VAL A 31 -3.14 -12.93 -12.43
CA VAL A 31 -1.80 -13.25 -12.93
C VAL A 31 -0.72 -12.59 -12.06
N THR A 32 -0.86 -11.31 -11.74
CA THR A 32 0.06 -10.59 -10.84
C THR A 32 0.12 -11.24 -9.46
N ASP A 33 -1.02 -11.64 -8.90
CA ASP A 33 -1.08 -12.32 -7.59
C ASP A 33 -0.36 -13.68 -7.63
N ILE A 34 -0.55 -14.48 -8.69
CA ILE A 34 0.18 -15.73 -8.92
C ILE A 34 1.69 -15.48 -8.91
N PHE A 35 2.16 -14.46 -9.62
CA PHE A 35 3.59 -14.14 -9.68
C PHE A 35 4.13 -13.63 -8.35
N ARG A 36 3.38 -12.76 -7.65
CA ARG A 36 3.71 -12.20 -6.34
C ARG A 36 3.78 -13.26 -5.24
N SER A 37 2.97 -14.32 -5.35
CA SER A 37 2.92 -15.40 -4.37
C SER A 37 4.27 -16.13 -4.27
N LYS A 38 4.94 -16.02 -3.11
CA LYS A 38 6.29 -16.60 -2.86
C LYS A 38 6.25 -18.07 -2.43
N ASP A 39 5.08 -18.54 -2.02
CA ASP A 39 4.77 -19.90 -1.58
C ASP A 39 4.65 -20.90 -2.75
N MET A 40 4.52 -20.41 -3.98
CA MET A 40 4.27 -21.24 -5.17
C MET A 40 5.55 -21.55 -5.95
N LYS A 41 5.81 -22.83 -6.21
CA LYS A 41 6.89 -23.28 -7.11
C LYS A 41 6.62 -22.81 -8.55
N GLY A 42 7.67 -22.52 -9.32
CA GLY A 42 7.56 -21.94 -10.68
C GLY A 42 6.66 -22.76 -11.63
N ILE A 43 6.70 -24.09 -11.55
CA ILE A 43 5.84 -24.98 -12.35
C ILE A 43 4.36 -24.81 -12.00
N ALA A 44 4.03 -24.67 -10.71
CA ALA A 44 2.66 -24.46 -10.28
C ALA A 44 2.11 -23.12 -10.79
N LYS A 45 2.94 -22.07 -10.82
CA LYS A 45 2.58 -20.78 -11.43
C LYS A 45 2.28 -20.93 -12.92
N ALA A 46 3.16 -21.61 -13.66
CA ALA A 46 2.99 -21.81 -15.10
C ALA A 46 1.71 -22.60 -15.45
N LEU A 47 1.44 -23.69 -14.73
CA LEU A 47 0.21 -24.47 -14.91
C LEU A 47 -1.04 -23.62 -14.62
N TRP A 48 -1.00 -22.80 -13.57
CA TRP A 48 -2.15 -21.98 -13.21
C TRP A 48 -2.42 -20.88 -14.23
N VAL A 49 -1.37 -20.21 -14.70
CA VAL A 49 -1.49 -19.21 -15.77
C VAL A 49 -2.02 -19.86 -17.05
N ALA A 50 -1.51 -21.03 -17.43
CA ALA A 50 -2.03 -21.78 -18.58
C ALA A 50 -3.52 -22.14 -18.39
N PHE A 51 -3.93 -22.56 -17.19
CA PHE A 51 -5.33 -22.87 -16.88
C PHE A 51 -6.24 -21.64 -16.98
N VAL A 52 -5.79 -20.47 -16.49
CA VAL A 52 -6.51 -19.19 -16.63
C VAL A 52 -6.60 -18.74 -18.10
N ILE A 53 -5.58 -18.99 -18.92
CA ILE A 53 -5.64 -18.63 -20.35
C ILE A 53 -6.63 -19.52 -21.11
N LEU A 54 -6.62 -20.84 -20.84
CA LEU A 54 -7.47 -21.80 -21.53
C LEU A 54 -8.93 -21.74 -21.05
N PHE A 55 -9.14 -21.49 -19.76
CA PHE A 55 -10.46 -21.42 -19.14
C PHE A 55 -10.57 -20.18 -18.27
N PRO A 56 -10.73 -18.97 -18.85
CA PRO A 56 -10.63 -17.70 -18.12
C PRO A 56 -11.56 -17.60 -16.92
N TRP A 57 -12.85 -17.89 -17.11
CA TRP A 57 -13.85 -17.85 -16.04
C TRP A 57 -13.57 -18.88 -14.95
N LEU A 58 -13.28 -20.13 -15.35
CA LEU A 58 -13.04 -21.21 -14.40
C LEU A 58 -11.72 -21.04 -13.65
N GLY A 59 -10.66 -20.59 -14.33
CA GLY A 59 -9.35 -20.36 -13.77
C GLY A 59 -9.32 -19.24 -12.75
N VAL A 60 -10.00 -18.12 -13.04
CA VAL A 60 -10.15 -17.01 -12.09
C VAL A 60 -10.97 -17.45 -10.87
N LEU A 61 -12.14 -18.07 -11.07
CA LEU A 61 -12.98 -18.49 -9.95
C LEU A 61 -12.31 -19.56 -9.09
N ALA A 62 -11.68 -20.57 -9.70
CA ALA A 62 -10.91 -21.58 -8.98
C ALA A 62 -9.77 -20.92 -8.20
N TYR A 63 -9.06 -19.96 -8.79
CA TYR A 63 -7.99 -19.23 -8.09
C TYR A 63 -8.51 -18.54 -6.83
N LEU A 64 -9.62 -17.79 -6.96
CA LEU A 64 -10.22 -17.07 -5.83
C LEU A 64 -10.69 -18.03 -4.73
N LEU A 65 -11.27 -19.18 -5.08
CA LEU A 65 -11.72 -20.17 -4.09
C LEU A 65 -10.54 -20.83 -3.34
N PHE A 66 -9.46 -21.19 -4.04
CA PHE A 66 -8.33 -21.88 -3.43
C PHE A 66 -7.30 -20.95 -2.76
N ARG A 67 -7.28 -19.67 -3.13
CA ARG A 67 -6.26 -18.71 -2.69
C ARG A 67 -6.79 -17.36 -2.19
N GLY A 68 -8.10 -17.18 -2.09
CA GLY A 68 -8.73 -15.95 -1.61
C GLY A 68 -8.20 -15.49 -0.24
N ASP A 69 -7.94 -16.42 0.68
CA ASP A 69 -7.41 -16.12 2.03
C ASP A 69 -6.03 -15.48 2.03
N LYS A 70 -5.22 -15.65 0.96
CA LYS A 70 -3.87 -15.09 0.92
C LYS A 70 -3.83 -13.61 0.56
N MET A 71 -4.90 -13.06 -0.01
CA MET A 71 -5.03 -11.62 -0.26
C MET A 71 -5.09 -10.81 1.04
N GLU A 72 -5.60 -11.38 2.13
CA GLU A 72 -5.70 -10.69 3.42
C GLU A 72 -4.37 -10.69 4.18
N ALA A 73 -3.67 -11.83 4.19
CA ALA A 73 -2.37 -11.97 4.83
C ALA A 73 -1.32 -11.00 4.26
N HIS A 74 -1.34 -10.76 2.95
CA HIS A 74 -0.43 -9.83 2.30
C HIS A 74 -0.73 -8.36 2.58
N LYS A 75 -1.99 -7.99 2.83
CA LYS A 75 -2.36 -6.62 3.23
C LYS A 75 -1.83 -6.28 4.62
N VAL A 76 -1.86 -7.24 5.55
CA VAL A 76 -1.31 -7.06 6.90
C VAL A 76 0.21 -6.88 6.86
N GLU A 77 0.93 -7.67 6.06
CA GLU A 77 2.38 -7.53 5.91
C GLU A 77 2.76 -6.16 5.28
N ASP A 78 2.02 -5.73 4.26
CA ASP A 78 2.24 -4.42 3.61
C ASP A 78 1.94 -3.26 4.57
N MET A 79 0.88 -3.36 5.38
CA MET A 79 0.57 -2.37 6.43
C MET A 79 1.70 -2.27 7.47
N HIS A 80 2.21 -3.40 7.96
CA HIS A 80 3.31 -3.39 8.92
C HIS A 80 4.60 -2.79 8.35
N ARG A 81 4.89 -2.99 7.07
CA ARG A 81 6.06 -2.35 6.42
C ARG A 81 5.89 -0.85 6.29
N ILE A 82 4.69 -0.38 5.94
CA ILE A 82 4.39 1.05 5.85
C ILE A 82 4.47 1.71 7.22
N GLU A 83 3.91 1.07 8.26
CA GLU A 83 4.00 1.55 9.64
C GLU A 83 5.45 1.63 10.14
N ALA A 84 6.27 0.61 9.85
CA ALA A 84 7.68 0.62 10.22
C ALA A 84 8.43 1.77 9.54
N ALA A 85 8.23 1.97 8.23
CA ALA A 85 8.85 3.06 7.49
C ALA A 85 8.41 4.45 7.99
N GLN A 86 7.13 4.61 8.37
CA GLN A 86 6.65 5.85 8.98
C GLN A 86 7.26 6.09 10.36
N LYS A 87 7.38 5.06 11.22
CA LYS A 87 8.01 5.19 12.54
C LYS A 87 9.47 5.62 12.42
N ASP A 88 10.21 5.05 11.48
CA ASP A 88 11.61 5.42 11.22
C ASP A 88 11.75 6.85 10.70
N TYR A 89 10.84 7.27 9.80
CA TYR A 89 10.79 8.66 9.33
C TYR A 89 10.49 9.64 10.48
N ILE A 90 9.46 9.35 11.30
CA ILE A 90 9.11 10.19 12.46
C ILE A 90 10.28 10.26 13.45
N ARG A 91 10.96 9.15 13.75
CA ARG A 91 12.12 9.12 14.63
C ARG A 91 13.27 9.97 14.09
N SER A 92 13.56 9.90 12.78
CA SER A 92 14.63 10.69 12.19
C SER A 92 14.34 12.19 12.22
N VAL A 93 13.11 12.60 11.89
CA VAL A 93 12.70 14.02 11.96
C VAL A 93 12.64 14.52 13.41
N ALA A 94 12.15 13.72 14.36
CA ALA A 94 12.11 14.07 15.78
C ALA A 94 13.53 14.27 16.36
N THR A 95 14.50 13.45 15.94
CA THR A 95 15.90 13.59 16.38
C THR A 95 16.53 14.89 15.87
N VAL A 96 16.25 15.28 14.62
CA VAL A 96 16.70 16.56 14.06
C VAL A 96 16.02 17.74 14.78
N SER A 97 14.72 17.65 15.02
CA SER A 97 13.98 18.69 15.74
C SER A 97 14.48 18.89 17.18
N ALA A 98 14.87 17.81 17.88
CA ALA A 98 15.42 17.89 19.22
C ALA A 98 16.79 18.61 19.23
N ALA A 99 17.62 18.39 18.21
CA ALA A 99 18.90 19.10 18.07
C ALA A 99 18.67 20.61 17.82
N ASP A 100 17.73 20.97 16.94
CA ASP A 100 17.37 22.36 16.65
C ASP A 100 16.79 23.07 17.88
N GLU A 101 15.99 22.36 18.70
CA GLU A 101 15.42 22.89 19.93
C GLU A 101 16.50 23.12 21.01
N ILE A 102 17.49 22.22 21.13
CA ILE A 102 18.66 22.43 22.00
C ILE A 102 19.49 23.63 21.54
N GLU A 103 19.69 23.83 20.23
CA GLU A 103 20.40 25.01 19.72
C GLU A 103 19.70 26.32 20.10
N ARG A 104 18.37 26.36 20.04
CA ARG A 104 17.57 27.52 20.49
C ARG A 104 17.70 27.75 21.99
N LEU A 105 17.66 26.69 22.79
CA LEU A 105 17.86 26.79 24.25
C LEU A 105 19.25 27.35 24.60
N VAL A 106 20.29 27.00 23.85
CA VAL A 106 21.64 27.56 24.02
C VAL A 106 21.65 29.06 23.72
N LYS A 107 21.03 29.51 22.63
CA LYS A 107 20.93 30.94 22.29
C LYS A 107 20.19 31.75 23.35
N LEU A 108 19.11 31.20 23.93
CA LEU A 108 18.35 31.86 25.01
C LEU A 108 19.16 31.97 26.31
N LYS A 109 20.00 30.98 26.60
CA LYS A 109 20.95 31.03 27.72
C LYS A 109 22.03 32.10 27.50
N GLU A 110 22.63 32.14 26.31
CA GLU A 110 23.69 33.11 25.97
C GLU A 110 23.20 34.56 25.97
N THR A 111 21.95 34.78 25.59
CA THR A 111 21.31 36.11 25.63
C THR A 111 20.84 36.51 27.03
N GLY A 112 21.02 35.65 28.03
CA GLY A 112 20.64 35.91 29.43
C GLY A 112 19.14 35.80 29.71
N HIS A 113 18.35 35.31 28.76
CA HIS A 113 16.91 35.08 28.92
C HIS A 113 16.58 33.77 29.66
N LEU A 114 17.57 32.90 29.85
CA LEU A 114 17.43 31.61 30.53
C LEU A 114 18.58 31.39 31.51
N THR A 115 18.26 31.01 32.75
CA THR A 115 19.28 30.65 33.75
C THR A 115 19.86 29.24 33.47
N GLU A 116 21.03 28.94 34.03
CA GLU A 116 21.67 27.63 33.88
C GLU A 116 20.77 26.47 34.36
N ALA A 117 20.07 26.69 35.48
CA ALA A 117 19.16 25.71 36.05
C ALA A 117 17.95 25.45 35.15
N GLU A 118 17.38 26.50 34.55
CA GLU A 118 16.26 26.40 33.61
C GLU A 118 16.69 25.76 32.29
N PHE A 119 17.89 26.08 31.78
CA PHE A 119 18.46 25.43 30.61
C PHE A 119 18.63 23.91 30.82
N ALA A 120 19.21 23.51 31.95
CA ALA A 120 19.43 22.10 32.26
C ALA A 120 18.09 21.33 32.37
N ALA A 121 17.07 21.94 32.99
CA ALA A 121 15.74 21.36 33.10
C ALA A 121 15.04 21.19 31.73
N GLN A 122 15.12 22.20 30.86
CA GLN A 122 14.53 22.16 29.52
C GLN A 122 15.26 21.16 28.60
N LYS A 123 16.61 21.14 28.63
CA LYS A 123 17.42 20.20 27.87
C LYS A 123 17.15 18.74 28.25
N ALA A 124 17.00 18.46 29.55
CA ALA A 124 16.65 17.12 30.02
C ALA A 124 15.27 16.67 29.51
N LYS A 125 14.32 17.59 29.37
CA LYS A 125 12.99 17.31 28.83
C LYS A 125 13.00 16.99 27.33
N VAL A 126 13.84 17.68 26.55
CA VAL A 126 14.01 17.43 25.10
C VAL A 126 14.75 16.11 24.83
N LEU A 127 15.71 15.74 25.68
CA LEU A 127 16.49 14.50 25.53
C LEU A 127 15.81 13.26 26.15
N GLY A 128 14.82 13.45 27.03
CA GLY A 128 14.12 12.38 27.73
C GLY A 128 12.87 11.86 27.02
N ASN A 129 12.53 12.42 25.86
CA ASN A 129 11.40 12.01 25.01
C ASN A 129 11.86 11.14 23.83
#